data_AF-A0A2Z5ZHJ9-F1
#
_entry.id   AF-A0A2Z5ZHJ9-F1
#
_cell.length_a   1.000
_cell.length_b   1.000
_cell.length_c   1.000
_cell.angle_alpha   90.00
_cell.angle_beta   90.00
_cell.angle_gamma   90.00
#
_symmetry.space_group_name_H-M   'P 1'
#
loop_
_entity.id
_entity.type
_entity.pdbx_description
1 polymer ?
#
loop_
_entity_poly.entity_id
_entity_poly.type
_entity_poly.pdbx_seq_one_letter_code
_entity_poly.pdbx_strand_id
1 'polypeptide(L)' 'MVDTLRAPLDGDAALLRRYYHITATEQGADWSLYLTPASDKVAALAKSVTLSGKNNAILRIVLVQANGDTQTMTIAP' A
#
# COMPACT_ATOMS: atom_id res chain seq x y z
N MET A 1 -15.41 -2.68 -16.19
CA MET A 1 -14.23 -1.94 -16.68
C MET A 1 -13.79 -0.98 -15.59
N VAL A 2 -12.80 -1.36 -14.78
CA VAL A 2 -11.85 -0.46 -14.06
C VAL A 2 -10.63 -1.31 -13.68
N ASP A 3 -9.87 -1.81 -14.66
CA ASP A 3 -8.60 -2.54 -14.43
C ASP A 3 -7.40 -1.56 -14.32
N THR A 4 -7.66 -0.29 -14.03
CA THR A 4 -6.68 0.80 -14.18
C THR A 4 -5.81 1.01 -12.94
N LEU A 5 -6.16 0.43 -11.78
CA LEU A 5 -5.33 0.53 -10.56
C LEU A 5 -4.01 -0.26 -10.66
N ARG A 6 -3.83 -1.12 -11.68
CA ARG A 6 -2.68 -2.02 -11.78
C ARG A 6 -1.38 -1.37 -12.26
N ALA A 7 -1.39 -0.42 -13.20
CA ALA A 7 -0.19 -0.18 -14.03
C ALA A 7 1.11 0.22 -13.28
N PRO A 8 1.11 1.07 -12.22
CA PRO A 8 2.33 1.40 -11.49
C PRO A 8 2.66 0.37 -10.39
N LEU A 9 1.63 -0.30 -9.88
CA LEU A 9 1.74 -1.24 -8.77
C LEU A 9 2.06 -2.66 -9.25
N ASP A 10 1.69 -3.07 -10.47
CA ASP A 10 1.73 -4.49 -10.89
C ASP A 10 3.14 -5.11 -10.82
N GLY A 11 4.18 -4.31 -11.12
CA GLY A 11 5.58 -4.73 -11.08
C GLY A 11 6.08 -5.10 -9.68
N ASP A 12 5.76 -4.28 -8.68
CA ASP A 12 6.14 -4.51 -7.27
C ASP A 12 5.05 -5.26 -6.47
N ALA A 13 3.80 -5.24 -6.92
CA ALA A 13 2.67 -5.85 -6.23
C ALA A 13 2.75 -7.37 -6.21
N ALA A 14 3.35 -8.01 -7.22
CA ALA A 14 3.57 -9.45 -7.20
C ALA A 14 4.54 -9.85 -6.07
N LEU A 15 5.59 -9.06 -5.84
CA LEU A 15 6.53 -9.27 -4.75
C LEU A 15 5.88 -8.93 -3.41
N LEU A 16 5.18 -7.79 -3.31
CA LEU A 16 4.47 -7.39 -2.10
C LEU A 16 3.40 -8.41 -1.71
N ARG A 17 2.65 -8.98 -2.65
CA ARG A 17 1.66 -10.04 -2.40
C ARG A 17 2.25 -11.32 -1.82
N ARG A 18 3.55 -11.55 -2.02
CA ARG A 18 4.26 -12.70 -1.42
C ARG A 18 4.58 -12.48 0.07
N TYR A 19 4.70 -11.23 0.49
CA TYR A 19 5.11 -10.83 1.84
C TYR A 19 4.00 -10.17 2.66
N TYR A 20 2.94 -9.70 2.00
CA TYR A 20 1.84 -8.97 2.58
C TYR A 20 0.50 -9.49 2.06
N HIS A 21 -0.47 -9.58 2.97
CA HIS A 21 -1.88 -9.61 2.62
C HIS A 21 -2.31 -8.21 2.20
N ILE A 22 -2.82 -8.09 0.97
CA ILE A 22 -3.23 -6.81 0.40
C ILE A 22 -4.75 -6.77 0.32
N THR A 23 -5.36 -5.75 0.91
CA THR A 23 -6.76 -5.41 0.72
C THR A 23 -6.88 -4.05 0.07
N ALA A 24 -7.89 -3.88 -0.78
CA ALA A 24 -8.13 -2.65 -1.52
C ALA A 24 -9.54 -2.14 -1.22
N THR A 25 -9.67 -0.83 -1.03
CA THR A 25 -10.95 -0.14 -0.93
C THR A 25 -10.95 0.99 -1.95
N GLU A 26 -12.01 1.07 -2.74
CA GLU A 26 -12.18 2.10 -3.75
C GLU A 26 -13.49 2.85 -3.49
N GLN A 27 -13.44 4.18 -3.54
CA GLN A 27 -14.58 5.07 -3.39
C GLN A 27 -14.54 6.10 -4.52
N GLY A 28 -15.18 5.75 -5.65
CA GLY A 28 -15.16 6.59 -6.84
C GLY A 28 -13.77 6.63 -7.48
N ALA A 29 -13.15 7.82 -7.49
CA ALA A 29 -11.78 7.99 -8.00
C ALA A 29 -10.72 7.77 -6.92
N ASP A 30 -11.10 7.85 -5.65
CA ASP A 30 -10.21 7.67 -4.53
C ASP A 30 -10.07 6.20 -4.19
N TRP A 31 -8.86 5.77 -3.87
CA TRP A 31 -8.57 4.39 -3.53
C TRP A 31 -7.59 4.32 -2.37
N SER A 32 -7.62 3.20 -1.65
CA SER A 32 -6.67 2.88 -0.59
C SER A 32 -6.33 1.40 -0.63
N LEU A 33 -5.05 1.11 -0.42
CA LEU A 33 -4.48 -0.22 -0.32
C LEU A 33 -3.92 -0.40 1.09
N TYR A 34 -4.32 -1.47 1.76
CA TYR A 34 -3.82 -1.85 3.06
C TYR A 34 -3.00 -3.13 2.91
N LEU A 35 -1.75 -3.07 3.37
CA LEU A 35 -0.81 -4.17 3.33
C LEU A 35 -0.50 -4.57 4.77
N THR A 36 -0.83 -5.82 5.09
CA THR A 36 -0.56 -6.43 6.39
C THR A 36 0.46 -7.53 6.20
N PRO A 37 1.55 -7.59 6.99
CA PRO A 37 2.57 -8.63 6.88
C PRO A 37 1.96 -10.04 6.90
N ALA A 38 2.38 -10.88 5.97
CA ALA A 38 1.96 -12.29 5.90
C ALA A 38 2.87 -13.22 6.72
N SER A 39 3.95 -12.70 7.31
CA SER A 39 4.88 -13.47 8.14
C SER A 39 5.58 -12.61 9.20
N ASP A 40 6.03 -13.23 10.28
CA ASP A 40 6.75 -12.56 11.38
C ASP A 40 8.03 -11.86 10.93
N LYS A 41 8.73 -12.40 9.93
CA LYS A 41 9.93 -11.76 9.35
C LYS A 41 9.62 -10.38 8.78
N VAL A 42 8.48 -10.24 8.12
CA VAL A 42 8.04 -8.98 7.52
C VAL A 42 7.46 -8.08 8.60
N ALA A 43 6.71 -8.64 9.55
CA ALA A 43 6.16 -7.92 10.70
C ALA A 43 7.25 -7.30 11.59
N ALA A 44 8.45 -7.89 11.65
CA ALA A 44 9.61 -7.34 12.34
C ALA A 44 10.20 -6.08 11.68
N LEU A 45 9.87 -5.81 10.42
CA LEU A 45 10.31 -4.63 9.68
C LEU A 45 9.19 -3.57 9.61
N ALA A 46 8.00 -4.01 9.22
CA ALA A 46 6.84 -3.17 9.01
C ALA A 46 5.61 -3.82 9.65
N LYS A 47 4.89 -3.09 10.49
CA LYS A 47 3.65 -3.54 11.11
C LYS A 47 2.47 -3.43 10.14
N SER A 48 2.40 -2.34 9.38
CA SER A 48 1.39 -2.16 8.34
C SER A 48 1.83 -1.09 7.35
N VAL A 49 1.39 -1.21 6.09
CA VAL A 49 1.59 -0.17 5.07
C VAL A 49 0.24 0.19 4.47
N THR A 50 -0.06 1.47 4.39
CA THR A 50 -1.27 2.00 3.75
C THR A 50 -0.86 2.91 2.62
N LEU A 51 -1.33 2.64 1.41
CA LEU A 51 -1.18 3.54 0.27
C LEU A 51 -2.55 4.11 -0.04
N SER A 52 -2.62 5.41 -0.33
CA SER A 52 -3.84 6.01 -0.85
C SER A 52 -3.53 6.96 -2.00
N GLY A 53 -4.52 7.07 -2.87
CA GLY A 53 -4.36 7.79 -4.11
C GLY A 53 -5.67 8.04 -4.80
N LYS A 54 -5.57 8.66 -5.96
CA LYS A 54 -6.71 9.01 -6.80
C LYS A 54 -6.42 8.69 -8.25
N ASN A 55 -7.36 8.04 -8.94
CA ASN A 55 -7.19 7.53 -10.29
C ASN A 55 -5.90 6.69 -10.38
N ASN A 56 -4.92 7.13 -11.17
CA ASN A 56 -3.62 6.47 -11.34
C ASN A 56 -2.48 7.12 -10.55
N ALA A 57 -2.78 8.07 -9.65
CA ALA A 57 -1.79 8.78 -8.86
C ALA A 57 -1.77 8.28 -7.41
N ILE A 58 -0.57 7.93 -6.91
CA ILE A 58 -0.33 7.72 -5.49
C ILE A 58 -0.16 9.10 -4.84
N LEU A 59 -0.91 9.38 -3.78
CA LEU A 59 -0.88 10.67 -3.10
C LEU A 59 -0.24 10.56 -1.72
N ARG A 60 -0.38 9.41 -1.07
CA ARG A 60 0.10 9.19 0.29
C ARG A 60 0.52 7.75 0.50
N ILE A 61 1.61 7.58 1.24
CA ILE A 61 2.09 6.31 1.75
C ILE A 61 2.30 6.46 3.25
N VAL A 62 1.73 5.56 4.03
CA VAL A 62 1.87 5.50 5.49
C VAL A 62 2.45 4.14 5.85
N LEU A 63 3.63 4.12 6.46
CA LEU A 63 4.28 2.92 6.96
C LEU A 63 4.32 2.99 8.48
N VAL A 64 3.70 2.01 9.14
CA VAL A 64 3.89 1.78 10.57
C VAL A 64 4.99 0.74 10.73
N GLN A 65 6.09 1.13 11.35
CA GLN A 65 7.22 0.25 11.60
C GLN A 65 6.95 -0.66 12.81
N ALA A 66 7.76 -1.72 12.96
CA ALA A 66 7.60 -2.68 14.05
C ALA A 66 7.78 -2.06 15.45
N ASN A 67 8.59 -0.99 15.55
CA ASN A 67 8.78 -0.21 16.78
C ASN A 67 7.60 0.75 17.09
N GLY A 68 6.59 0.82 16.22
CA GLY A 68 5.45 1.72 16.35
C GLY A 68 5.64 3.10 15.72
N ASP A 69 6.82 3.40 15.16
CA ASP A 69 7.03 4.64 14.41
C ASP A 69 6.14 4.68 13.18
N THR A 70 5.66 5.88 12.83
CA THR A 70 4.80 6.09 11.66
C THR A 70 5.47 7.04 10.69
N GLN A 71 5.91 6.48 9.57
CA GLN A 71 6.46 7.25 8.46
C GLN A 71 5.34 7.58 7.49
N THR A 72 5.15 8.87 7.21
CA THR A 72 4.18 9.34 6.24
C THR A 72 4.89 10.08 5.12
N MET A 73 4.70 9.60 3.89
CA MET A 73 5.16 10.27 2.67
C MET A 73 3.94 10.79 1.94
N THR A 74 3.95 12.08 1.60
CA THR A 74 2.92 12.71 0.77
C THR A 74 3.56 13.11 -0.54
N ILE A 75 2.94 12.72 -1.65
CA ILE A 75 3.42 13.06 -2.99
C ILE A 75 2.57 14.24 -3.44
N ALA A 76 3.21 15.41 -3.54
CA ALA A 76 2.58 16.60 -4.11
C ALA A 76 2.57 16.47 -5.66
N PRO A 77 1.49 16.92 -6.32
CA PRO A 77 1.36 16.87 -7.78
C PRO A 77 2.38 17.76 -8.51
#